data_AF-A0A356QXC8-F1
#
_entry.id   AF-A0A356QXC8-F1
#
_cell.length_a   1.000
_cell.length_b   1.000
_cell.length_c   1.000
_cell.angle_alpha   90.00
_cell.angle_beta   90.00
_cell.angle_gamma   90.00
#
_symmetry.space_group_name_H-M   'P 1'
#
loop_
_entity.id
_entity.type
_entity.pdbx_description
1 polymer ?
#
loop_
_entity_poly.entity_id
_entity_poly.type
_entity_poly.pdbx_seq_one_letter_code
_entity_poly.pdbx_strand_id
1 'polypeptide(L)'
;PGMTGMDRWIDWSRDDFIGHGAAAKERSEANVGQRLVTLEIDADDADASGYEPIWQNDKRVGFVTSGGFGHHTAKSLAMGLLDADVDESNGALTVDVVGKRRGAITLTEPAWDPQGARMRG
;
A
#
# COMPACT_ATOMS: atom_id res chain seq x y z
N PRO A 1 -0.85 14.03 1.86
CA PRO A 1 -1.45 13.07 2.83
C PRO A 1 -2.34 12.00 2.17
N GLY A 2 -2.97 12.31 1.04
CA GLY A 2 -3.74 11.35 0.25
C GLY A 2 -2.88 10.19 -0.26
N MET A 3 -1.60 10.43 -0.59
CA MET A 3 -0.66 9.37 -0.98
C MET A 3 -0.62 8.20 0.01
N THR A 4 -0.74 8.47 1.31
CA THR A 4 -0.69 7.45 2.36
C THR A 4 -2.06 7.09 2.94
N GLY A 5 -3.14 7.66 2.38
CA GLY A 5 -4.50 7.52 2.91
C GLY A 5 -4.66 8.06 4.33
N MET A 6 -3.76 8.91 4.81
CA MET A 6 -3.80 9.51 6.15
C MET A 6 -4.64 10.79 6.18
N ASP A 7 -5.03 11.29 5.02
CA ASP A 7 -5.98 12.39 4.82
C ASP A 7 -7.36 12.14 5.45
N ARG A 8 -7.76 10.86 5.62
CA ARG A 8 -9.00 10.48 6.33
C ARG A 8 -9.03 10.90 7.81
N TRP A 9 -7.86 11.14 8.41
CA TRP A 9 -7.73 11.54 9.81
C TRP A 9 -7.56 13.05 10.00
N ILE A 10 -7.54 13.81 8.91
CA ILE A 10 -7.48 15.26 8.96
C ILE A 10 -8.89 15.81 9.23
N ASP A 11 -9.00 16.66 10.24
CA ASP A 11 -10.20 17.47 10.45
C ASP A 11 -10.19 18.65 9.46
N TRP A 12 -10.89 18.46 8.35
CA TRP A 12 -11.00 19.45 7.28
C TRP A 12 -11.89 20.66 7.60
N SER A 13 -12.54 20.67 8.77
CA SER A 13 -13.26 21.86 9.23
C SER A 13 -12.32 22.95 9.75
N ARG A 14 -11.06 22.60 10.01
CA ARG A 14 -10.02 23.50 10.49
C ARG A 14 -9.09 23.92 9.37
N ASP A 15 -8.70 25.20 9.37
CA ASP A 15 -7.73 25.78 8.42
C ASP A 15 -6.46 26.34 9.10
N ASP A 16 -6.34 26.16 10.42
CA ASP A 16 -5.38 26.82 11.30
C ASP A 16 -4.15 25.97 11.68
N PHE A 17 -3.82 24.94 10.90
CA PHE A 17 -2.70 24.04 11.19
C PHE A 17 -1.60 24.04 10.11
N ILE A 18 -0.37 23.72 10.54
CA ILE A 18 0.79 23.64 9.66
C ILE A 18 0.56 22.59 8.58
N GLY A 19 0.64 23.00 7.31
CA GLY A 19 0.45 22.13 6.16
C GLY A 19 -0.99 22.03 5.65
N HIS A 20 -1.98 22.69 6.28
CA HIS A 20 -3.38 22.67 5.83
C HIS A 20 -3.53 23.05 4.36
N GLY A 21 -3.00 24.23 3.95
CA GLY A 21 -3.17 24.71 2.57
C GLY A 21 -2.59 23.76 1.52
N ALA A 22 -1.44 23.13 1.79
CA ALA A 22 -0.84 22.14 0.89
C ALA A 22 -1.66 20.85 0.82
N ALA A 23 -2.13 20.35 1.97
CA ALA A 23 -2.97 19.16 2.05
C ALA A 23 -4.33 19.36 1.38
N ALA A 24 -4.96 20.52 1.58
CA ALA A 24 -6.24 20.88 0.97
C ALA A 24 -6.11 20.99 -0.56
N LYS A 25 -5.01 21.58 -1.05
CA LYS A 25 -4.71 21.63 -2.48
C LYS A 25 -4.56 20.24 -3.09
N GLU A 26 -3.69 19.39 -2.52
CA GLU A 26 -3.48 18.00 -2.97
C GLU A 26 -4.80 17.23 -3.06
N ARG A 27 -5.66 17.36 -2.04
CA ARG A 27 -6.98 16.73 -2.00
C ARG A 27 -7.92 17.25 -3.10
N SER A 28 -7.99 18.56 -3.31
CA SER A 28 -8.87 19.16 -4.32
C SER A 28 -8.48 18.82 -5.76
N GLU A 29 -7.18 18.63 -6.00
CA GLU A 29 -6.65 18.29 -7.33
C GLU A 29 -6.68 16.78 -7.60
N ALA A 30 -7.03 15.96 -6.60
CA ALA A 30 -6.97 14.49 -6.64
C ALA A 30 -5.62 13.97 -7.20
N ASN A 31 -4.54 14.69 -6.88
CA ASN A 31 -3.25 14.51 -7.53
C ASN A 31 -2.25 13.88 -6.57
N VAL A 32 -2.31 12.56 -6.46
CA VAL A 32 -1.29 11.77 -5.77
C VAL A 32 -0.53 10.96 -6.80
N GLY A 33 0.78 11.13 -6.89
CA GLY A 33 1.60 10.37 -7.86
C GLY A 33 1.73 8.88 -7.51
N GLN A 34 1.56 8.56 -6.23
CA GLN A 34 1.58 7.18 -5.71
C GLN A 34 0.52 7.01 -4.63
N ARG A 35 0.13 5.77 -4.38
CA ARG A 35 -0.78 5.36 -3.31
C ARG A 35 -0.15 4.27 -2.46
N LEU A 36 -0.32 4.37 -1.15
CA LEU A 36 0.07 3.34 -0.19
C LEU A 36 -0.93 2.19 -0.27
N VAL A 37 -0.43 0.99 -0.55
CA VAL A 37 -1.22 -0.24 -0.64
C VAL A 37 -0.73 -1.26 0.37
N THR A 38 -1.62 -2.19 0.75
CA THR A 38 -1.22 -3.44 1.39
C THR A 38 -1.17 -4.52 0.31
N LEU A 39 -0.12 -5.33 0.33
CA LEU A 39 0.12 -6.43 -0.58
C LEU A 39 0.10 -7.76 0.19
N GLU A 40 -0.53 -8.75 -0.41
CA GLU A 40 -0.27 -10.16 -0.13
C GLU A 40 0.67 -10.69 -1.23
N ILE A 41 1.78 -11.28 -0.82
CA ILE A 41 2.82 -11.78 -1.74
C ILE A 41 2.81 -13.31 -1.68
N ASP A 42 2.80 -13.96 -2.85
CA ASP A 42 3.00 -15.41 -3.00
C ASP A 42 4.49 -15.74 -2.80
N ALA A 43 4.92 -15.58 -1.55
CA ALA A 43 6.26 -15.82 -1.08
C ALA A 43 6.46 -17.26 -0.62
N ASP A 44 7.71 -17.69 -0.53
CA ASP A 44 8.10 -19.08 -0.28
C ASP A 44 8.94 -19.15 1.00
N ASP A 45 10.25 -19.04 0.87
CA ASP A 45 11.23 -19.17 1.96
C ASP A 45 11.72 -17.82 2.54
N ALA A 46 11.21 -16.70 2.01
CA ALA A 46 11.55 -15.36 2.43
C ALA A 46 10.41 -14.38 2.16
N ASP A 47 10.19 -13.44 3.06
CA ASP A 47 9.22 -12.34 2.92
C ASP A 47 9.89 -11.06 2.44
N ALA A 48 9.09 -10.16 1.86
CA ALA A 48 9.55 -8.79 1.62
C ALA A 48 9.73 -8.03 2.93
N SER A 49 10.68 -7.11 2.97
CA SER A 49 11.06 -6.36 4.18
C SER A 49 11.13 -4.86 3.96
N GLY A 50 11.51 -4.41 2.76
CA GLY A 50 11.70 -3.02 2.40
C GLY A 50 12.54 -2.85 1.13
N TYR A 51 12.16 -1.87 0.31
CA TYR A 51 12.79 -1.47 -0.95
C TYR A 51 12.72 -2.48 -2.10
N GLU A 52 12.06 -3.62 -1.93
CA GLU A 52 11.82 -4.54 -3.04
C GLU A 52 11.00 -3.84 -4.14
N PRO A 53 11.40 -3.91 -5.41
CA PRO A 53 10.66 -3.30 -6.51
C PRO A 53 9.33 -4.03 -6.74
N ILE A 54 8.28 -3.24 -6.94
CA ILE A 54 6.97 -3.72 -7.38
C ILE A 54 6.90 -3.56 -8.89
N TRP A 55 6.43 -4.59 -9.58
CA TRP A 55 6.37 -4.67 -11.02
C TRP A 55 4.95 -4.99 -11.49
N GLN A 56 4.61 -4.44 -12.65
CA GLN A 56 3.48 -4.90 -13.46
C GLN A 56 4.03 -5.18 -14.85
N ASN A 57 3.93 -6.43 -15.30
CA ASN A 57 4.67 -6.91 -16.47
C ASN A 57 6.19 -6.65 -16.27
N ASP A 58 6.85 -6.01 -17.24
CA ASP A 58 8.28 -5.67 -17.19
C ASP A 58 8.55 -4.21 -16.74
N LYS A 59 7.52 -3.47 -16.31
CA LYS A 59 7.65 -2.10 -15.82
C LYS A 59 7.68 -2.09 -14.29
N ARG A 60 8.67 -1.41 -13.71
CA ARG A 60 8.67 -1.09 -12.28
C ARG A 60 7.63 0.00 -12.03
N VAL A 61 6.70 -0.28 -11.12
CA VAL A 61 5.53 0.57 -10.82
C VAL A 61 5.43 0.94 -9.34
N GLY A 62 6.45 0.63 -8.55
CA GLY A 62 6.44 0.95 -7.13
C GLY A 62 7.58 0.27 -6.38
N PHE A 63 7.51 0.33 -5.06
CA PHE A 63 8.41 -0.39 -4.17
C PHE A 63 7.75 -0.69 -2.81
N VAL A 64 8.23 -1.74 -2.15
CA VAL A 64 7.83 -2.11 -0.79
C VAL A 64 8.44 -1.13 0.21
N THR A 65 7.65 -0.64 1.16
CA THR A 65 8.13 0.23 2.26
C THR A 65 8.43 -0.56 3.53
N SER A 66 7.60 -1.57 3.82
CA SER A 66 7.75 -2.47 4.96
C SER A 66 7.07 -3.80 4.65
N GLY A 67 7.51 -4.89 5.27
CA GLY A 67 6.88 -6.19 5.11
C GLY A 67 7.34 -7.22 6.14
N GLY A 68 6.70 -8.39 6.09
CA GLY A 68 7.04 -9.56 6.90
C GLY A 68 5.93 -10.61 6.93
N PHE A 69 6.20 -11.70 7.63
CA PHE A 69 5.25 -12.80 7.78
C PHE A 69 4.14 -12.49 8.80
N GLY A 70 2.89 -12.51 8.34
CA GLY A 70 1.72 -12.42 9.19
C GLY A 70 1.45 -13.74 9.91
N HIS A 71 1.99 -13.94 11.10
CA HIS A 71 1.82 -15.20 11.85
C HIS A 71 0.36 -15.63 12.09
N HIS A 72 -0.56 -14.68 12.21
CA HIS A 72 -1.98 -15.00 12.40
C HIS A 72 -2.68 -15.40 11.08
N THR A 73 -2.26 -14.80 9.97
CA THR A 73 -2.87 -15.04 8.65
C THR A 73 -2.14 -16.13 7.86
N ALA A 74 -0.94 -16.51 8.29
CA ALA A 74 0.00 -17.38 7.59
C ALA A 74 0.34 -16.88 6.17
N LYS A 75 0.50 -15.56 6.00
CA LYS A 75 0.74 -14.90 4.71
C LYS A 75 1.96 -14.00 4.76
N SER A 76 2.69 -13.90 3.66
CA SER A 76 3.66 -12.82 3.45
C SER A 76 2.91 -11.53 3.13
N LEU A 77 3.03 -10.53 4.00
CA LEU A 77 2.35 -9.25 3.87
C LEU A 77 3.36 -8.12 3.73
N ALA A 78 3.03 -7.13 2.90
CA ALA A 78 3.85 -5.94 2.74
C ALA A 78 2.99 -4.69 2.58
N MET A 79 3.55 -3.54 2.90
CA MET A 79 3.05 -2.24 2.46
C MET A 79 3.95 -1.72 1.34
N GLY A 80 3.37 -1.03 0.36
CA GLY A 80 4.14 -0.48 -0.76
C GLY A 80 3.57 0.83 -1.26
N LEU A 81 4.44 1.67 -1.81
CA LEU A 81 4.02 2.83 -2.62
C LEU A 81 3.93 2.36 -4.07
N LEU A 82 2.70 2.32 -4.58
CA LEU A 82 2.36 1.94 -5.94
C LEU A 82 2.00 3.20 -6.74
N ASP A 83 2.50 3.30 -7.97
CA ASP A 83 2.16 4.40 -8.87
C ASP A 83 0.63 4.50 -9.05
N ALA A 84 0.09 5.71 -9.01
CA ALA A 84 -1.35 5.92 -8.93
C ALA A 84 -2.10 5.54 -10.23
N ASP A 85 -1.39 5.51 -11.36
CA ASP A 85 -1.91 5.14 -12.68
C ASP A 85 -1.90 3.61 -12.92
N VAL A 86 -1.45 2.82 -11.95
CA VAL A 86 -1.47 1.35 -12.05
C VAL A 86 -2.91 0.83 -12.02
N ASP A 87 -3.31 0.26 -13.15
CA ASP A 87 -4.55 -0.47 -13.32
C ASP A 87 -4.24 -1.97 -13.31
N GLU A 88 -4.58 -2.63 -12.19
CA GLU A 88 -4.32 -4.06 -11.95
C GLU A 88 -5.11 -4.99 -12.88
N SER A 89 -6.09 -4.47 -13.66
CA SER A 89 -6.74 -5.25 -14.72
C SER A 89 -5.86 -5.46 -15.96
N ASN A 90 -4.82 -4.64 -16.12
CA ASN A 90 -3.87 -4.72 -17.25
C ASN A 90 -2.69 -5.66 -17.01
N GLY A 91 -2.65 -6.32 -15.85
CA GLY A 91 -1.61 -7.30 -15.52
C GLY A 91 -1.44 -7.49 -14.02
N ALA A 92 -1.04 -8.70 -13.64
CA ALA A 92 -0.76 -9.04 -12.26
C ALA A 92 0.45 -8.27 -11.73
N LEU A 93 0.39 -7.92 -10.44
CA LEU A 93 1.53 -7.37 -9.73
C LEU A 93 2.49 -8.48 -9.34
N THR A 94 3.76 -8.12 -9.28
CA THR A 94 4.83 -9.00 -8.82
C THR A 94 5.85 -8.20 -8.01
N VAL A 95 6.55 -8.87 -7.10
CA VAL A 95 7.58 -8.27 -6.24
C VAL A 95 8.84 -9.12 -6.29
N ASP A 96 10.01 -8.50 -6.41
CA ASP A 96 11.28 -9.24 -6.31
C ASP A 96 11.65 -9.46 -4.85
N VAL A 97 11.51 -10.69 -4.36
CA VAL A 97 11.87 -11.09 -3.00
C VAL A 97 13.14 -11.94 -3.06
N VAL A 98 14.24 -11.42 -2.50
CA VAL A 98 15.57 -12.07 -2.50
C VAL A 98 15.98 -12.54 -3.93
N GLY A 99 15.77 -11.65 -4.91
CA GLY A 99 16.12 -11.90 -6.31
C GLY A 99 15.18 -12.84 -7.08
N LYS A 100 14.07 -13.28 -6.48
CA LYS A 100 13.04 -14.09 -7.13
C LYS A 100 11.77 -13.25 -7.35
N ARG A 101 11.24 -13.24 -8.57
CA ARG A 101 9.97 -12.59 -8.90
C ARG A 101 8.81 -13.41 -8.32
N ARG A 102 8.06 -12.83 -7.38
CA ARG A 102 6.91 -13.45 -6.70
C ARG A 102 5.61 -12.75 -7.08
N GLY A 103 4.51 -13.49 -7.18
CA GLY A 103 3.18 -12.91 -7.42
C GLY A 103 2.75 -12.03 -6.25
N ALA A 104 2.00 -10.97 -6.52
CA ALA A 104 1.43 -10.12 -5.49
C ALA A 104 0.03 -9.63 -5.87
N ILE A 105 -0.82 -9.43 -4.87
CA ILE A 105 -2.14 -8.81 -5.03
C ILE A 105 -2.30 -7.67 -4.02
N THR A 106 -3.00 -6.60 -4.41
CA THR A 106 -3.40 -5.58 -3.44
C THR A 106 -4.56 -6.08 -2.59
N LEU A 107 -4.52 -5.78 -1.31
CA LEU A 107 -5.62 -6.04 -0.38
C LEU A 107 -6.46 -4.76 -0.23
N THR A 108 -7.77 -4.90 -0.45
CA THR A 108 -8.74 -3.81 -0.27
C THR A 108 -9.20 -3.64 1.18
N GLU A 109 -8.99 -4.67 2.00
CA GLU A 109 -9.32 -4.70 3.41
C GLU A 109 -8.11 -5.18 4.23
N PRO A 110 -8.09 -4.92 5.56
CA PRO A 110 -7.09 -5.52 6.43
C PRO A 110 -7.03 -7.04 6.27
N ALA A 111 -5.82 -7.60 6.21
CA ALA A 111 -5.60 -9.05 6.09
C ALA A 111 -6.20 -9.86 7.25
N TRP A 112 -6.55 -9.19 8.35
CA TRP A 112 -7.14 -9.77 9.55
C TRP A 112 -8.12 -8.81 10.22
N ASP A 113 -9.23 -9.35 10.71
CA ASP A 113 -10.34 -8.63 11.37
C ASP A 113 -10.74 -7.33 10.62
N PRO A 114 -11.16 -7.42 9.35
CA PRO A 114 -11.49 -6.23 8.55
C PRO A 114 -12.65 -5.42 9.12
N GLN A 115 -13.55 -6.03 9.89
CA GLN A 115 -14.63 -5.35 10.60
C GLN A 115 -14.16 -4.68 11.90
N GLY A 116 -12.94 -4.97 12.37
CA GLY A 116 -12.41 -4.50 13.65
C GLY A 116 -13.23 -4.93 14.85
N ALA A 117 -13.94 -6.07 14.75
CA ALA A 117 -14.90 -6.51 15.75
C ALA A 117 -14.21 -6.83 17.08
N ARG A 118 -12.95 -7.28 17.04
CA ARG A 118 -12.21 -7.63 18.26
C ARG A 118 -11.76 -6.42 19.07
N MET A 119 -11.68 -5.24 18.45
CA MET A 119 -11.31 -4.00 19.14
C MET A 119 -12.52 -3.26 19.71
N ARG A 120 -13.74 -3.51 19.22
CA ARG A 120 -14.88 -2.60 19.43
C ARG A 120 -15.87 -3.01 20.52
N GLY A 121 -15.86 -4.27 20.97
CA GLY A 121 -16.66 -4.74 22.11
C GLY A 121 -18.16 -4.84 21.84
#